data_AF-A0A5C3NRC4-F1
#
_entry.id   AF-A0A5C3NRC4-F1
#
_cell.length_a   1.000
_cell.length_b   1.000
_cell.length_c   1.000
_cell.angle_alpha   90.00
_cell.angle_beta   90.00
_cell.angle_gamma   90.00
#
_symmetry.space_group_name_H-M   'P 1'
#
loop_
_entity.id
_entity.type
_entity.pdbx_description
1 polymer ?
#
loop_
_entity_poly.entity_id
_entity_poly.type
_entity_poly.pdbx_seq_one_letter_code
_entity_poly.pdbx_strand_id
1 'polypeptide(L)'
;RPMLERRAASIHLHIDGDQGPSSGVVANTALRATSSLLGHTNGHQASAVVKASIETLDESQGWEQVEHCRWLAEKAAEWTQYQYRYAIPTRLVECLAEGQDAAQPTARHTTLAAMITTVFTSSTPLVNLSTSDIISSLISITLRRVTVSPNDSLLPALVECISSLGTHVYYADQIQDLAGELISRLVIVEASGVPGAGKGSREHARTQAVRCLLAGLLGLIHAADLHDAGKDADDDKKFSTSPTLPGPAEQRTSHEGQIRPSRRTKVTPEVWQDTVSLVCDHEYAVRADYAKALVEYIENEIPKLADKSDADGVRRPRPLAEGPTQQSNTLKTMLYGDTTTRFLHALHAHLYALATCSKLGLHGGSSTSTSSSERTTPTNGDDSSARGGGESSANERRSVNFPSRSRRTSLVSRMLRGAPSRLLPSAHIAADFSDFGNILAVMTALHEQLPVRGLLTGIPMLIALENASRVEGSFDASTAPVLRSIKELVARTWLVLGKVWQASTVTEIAQQVRLLHEYAVRADYAEVSVREHACVHSSQYILLSRTRSWRGRLCMSVGAASSLVSARPCSARSQHSAFQIDHFTLHCSCWGIPTVHTGVSTRCALCDGIAGGGG
;
A
#
# COMPACT_ATOMS: atom_id res chain seq x y z
N ARG A 1 -22.54 -35.74 -49.53
CA ARG A 1 -21.89 -35.51 -50.84
C ARG A 1 -20.79 -36.55 -51.04
N PRO A 2 -20.86 -37.37 -52.12
CA PRO A 2 -19.82 -38.32 -52.51
C PRO A 2 -18.43 -37.64 -52.60
N MET A 3 -17.35 -38.40 -52.39
CA MET A 3 -15.98 -37.85 -52.27
C MET A 3 -15.52 -37.05 -53.51
N LEU A 4 -16.04 -37.37 -54.70
CA LEU A 4 -15.74 -36.63 -55.93
C LEU A 4 -16.30 -35.20 -55.94
N GLU A 5 -17.39 -34.94 -55.20
CA GLU A 5 -18.02 -33.61 -55.08
C GLU A 5 -17.41 -32.75 -53.95
N ARG A 6 -16.36 -33.24 -53.29
CA ARG A 6 -15.60 -32.50 -52.27
C ARG A 6 -14.36 -31.80 -52.83
N ARG A 7 -14.24 -31.69 -54.16
CA ARG A 7 -13.30 -30.72 -54.72
C ARG A 7 -13.92 -29.34 -54.54
N ALA A 8 -13.30 -28.51 -53.70
CA ALA A 8 -13.60 -27.08 -53.67
C ALA A 8 -13.60 -26.56 -55.12
N ALA A 9 -14.55 -25.69 -55.47
CA ALA A 9 -14.49 -24.99 -56.73
C ALA A 9 -13.09 -24.36 -56.82
N SER A 10 -12.31 -24.78 -57.83
CA SER A 10 -10.99 -24.23 -58.09
C SER A 10 -11.09 -22.69 -58.12
N ILE A 11 -10.20 -22.01 -57.40
CA ILE A 11 -10.03 -20.55 -57.41
C ILE A 11 -9.42 -20.12 -58.77
N HIS A 12 -10.09 -20.48 -59.85
CA HIS A 12 -9.78 -20.11 -61.23
C HIS A 12 -11.01 -19.52 -61.93
N LEU A 13 -11.90 -18.87 -61.18
CA LEU A 13 -12.66 -17.75 -61.73
C LEU A 13 -11.83 -16.48 -61.49
N HIS A 14 -10.75 -16.35 -62.26
CA HIS A 14 -10.12 -15.05 -62.47
C HIS A 14 -11.15 -14.21 -63.23
N ILE A 15 -11.83 -13.31 -62.54
CA ILE A 15 -12.50 -12.21 -63.21
C ILE A 15 -11.38 -11.26 -63.60
N ASP A 16 -10.98 -11.31 -64.86
CA ASP A 16 -10.17 -10.29 -65.53
C ASP A 16 -10.92 -8.95 -65.48
N GLY A 17 -10.83 -8.26 -64.35
CA GLY A 17 -10.98 -6.81 -64.28
C GLY A 17 -9.60 -6.27 -63.90
N ASP A 18 -9.08 -5.32 -64.67
CA ASP A 18 -7.72 -4.74 -64.58
C ASP A 18 -7.32 -4.17 -63.20
N GLN A 19 -8.19 -4.26 -62.18
CA GLN A 19 -7.90 -3.96 -60.79
C GLN A 19 -8.48 -5.12 -59.95
N GLY A 20 -7.63 -5.94 -59.34
CA GLY A 20 -8.06 -7.00 -58.42
C GLY A 20 -8.93 -6.48 -57.26
N PRO A 21 -9.50 -7.36 -56.41
CA PRO A 21 -10.32 -6.91 -55.29
C PRO A 21 -9.54 -5.93 -54.43
N SER A 22 -10.15 -4.77 -54.12
CA SER A 22 -9.51 -3.76 -53.28
C SER A 22 -9.10 -4.35 -51.93
N SER A 23 -8.03 -3.83 -51.34
CA SER A 23 -7.54 -4.26 -50.02
C SER A 23 -8.64 -4.25 -48.95
N GLY A 24 -9.55 -3.27 -49.01
CA GLY A 24 -10.71 -3.19 -48.12
C GLY A 24 -11.71 -4.33 -48.30
N VAL A 25 -11.97 -4.78 -49.52
CA VAL A 25 -12.85 -5.93 -49.80
C VAL A 25 -12.21 -7.23 -49.31
N VAL A 26 -10.91 -7.41 -49.53
CA VAL A 26 -10.16 -8.57 -49.03
C VAL A 26 -10.18 -8.60 -47.50
N ALA A 27 -9.87 -7.48 -46.84
CA ALA A 27 -9.88 -7.37 -45.39
C ALA A 27 -11.27 -7.63 -44.79
N ASN A 28 -12.33 -7.03 -45.34
CA ASN A 28 -13.70 -7.26 -44.86
C ASN A 28 -14.13 -8.73 -45.03
N THR A 29 -13.77 -9.35 -46.16
CA THR A 29 -14.06 -10.77 -46.41
C THR A 29 -13.30 -11.66 -45.42
N ALA A 30 -12.02 -11.37 -45.15
CA ALA A 30 -11.22 -12.10 -44.16
C ALA A 30 -11.77 -11.94 -42.74
N LEU A 31 -12.21 -10.73 -42.35
CA LEU A 31 -12.83 -10.48 -41.05
C LEU A 31 -14.15 -11.23 -40.89
N ARG A 32 -15.02 -11.24 -41.92
CA ARG A 32 -16.24 -12.04 -41.91
C ARG A 32 -15.97 -13.53 -41.79
N ALA A 33 -14.98 -14.03 -42.51
CA ALA A 33 -14.56 -15.43 -42.41
C ALA A 33 -14.04 -15.76 -41.01
N THR A 34 -13.23 -14.88 -40.41
CA THR A 34 -12.67 -15.05 -39.05
C THR A 34 -13.76 -15.00 -37.98
N SER A 35 -14.67 -14.03 -38.08
CA SER A 35 -15.84 -13.93 -37.19
C SER A 35 -16.73 -15.17 -37.30
N SER A 36 -17.03 -15.63 -38.51
CA SER A 36 -17.78 -16.86 -38.74
C SER A 36 -17.04 -18.08 -38.21
N LEU A 37 -15.71 -18.14 -38.34
CA LEU A 37 -14.91 -19.25 -37.80
C LEU A 37 -15.04 -19.30 -36.28
N LEU A 38 -14.73 -18.19 -35.59
CA LEU A 38 -14.80 -18.09 -34.13
C LEU A 38 -16.22 -18.37 -33.58
N GLY A 39 -17.25 -17.97 -34.31
CA GLY A 39 -18.65 -18.26 -33.97
C GLY A 39 -19.04 -19.74 -34.03
N HIS A 40 -18.21 -20.61 -34.64
CA HIS A 40 -18.45 -22.05 -34.77
C HIS A 40 -17.34 -22.91 -34.15
N THR A 41 -16.32 -22.31 -33.52
CA THR A 41 -15.24 -23.03 -32.85
C THR A 41 -15.57 -23.40 -31.41
N ASN A 42 -15.04 -24.54 -30.96
CA ASN A 42 -14.92 -24.84 -29.52
C ASN A 42 -13.74 -24.10 -28.88
N GLY A 43 -13.57 -24.20 -27.55
CA GLY A 43 -12.51 -23.48 -26.83
C GLY A 43 -11.09 -23.77 -27.33
N HIS A 44 -10.76 -25.03 -27.62
CA HIS A 44 -9.43 -25.38 -28.13
C HIS A 44 -9.18 -24.79 -29.53
N GLN A 45 -10.18 -24.86 -30.40
CA GLN A 45 -10.11 -24.29 -31.75
C GLN A 45 -10.03 -22.76 -31.70
N ALA A 46 -10.77 -22.09 -30.81
CA ALA A 46 -10.71 -20.65 -30.61
C ALA A 46 -9.28 -20.22 -30.17
N SER A 47 -8.68 -20.94 -29.22
CA SER A 47 -7.27 -20.72 -28.84
C SER A 47 -6.32 -20.90 -30.01
N ALA A 48 -6.54 -21.91 -30.87
CA ALA A 48 -5.71 -22.12 -32.07
C ALA A 48 -5.84 -20.96 -33.08
N VAL A 49 -7.05 -20.42 -33.28
CA VAL A 49 -7.28 -19.25 -34.15
C VAL A 49 -6.58 -18.01 -33.61
N VAL A 50 -6.67 -17.75 -32.29
CA VAL A 50 -5.96 -16.63 -31.65
C VAL A 50 -4.45 -16.81 -31.78
N LYS A 51 -3.95 -18.03 -31.56
CA LYS A 51 -2.52 -18.34 -31.72
C LYS A 51 -2.03 -18.05 -33.14
N ALA A 52 -2.75 -18.52 -34.17
CA ALA A 52 -2.41 -18.24 -35.56
C ALA A 52 -2.45 -16.72 -35.88
N SER A 53 -3.39 -15.99 -35.27
CA SER A 53 -3.47 -14.53 -35.41
C SER A 53 -2.24 -13.84 -34.79
N ILE A 54 -1.77 -14.32 -33.64
CA ILE A 54 -0.55 -13.83 -32.96
C ILE A 54 0.70 -14.15 -33.79
N GLU A 55 0.80 -15.36 -34.34
CA GLU A 55 1.91 -15.74 -35.23
C GLU A 55 1.96 -14.84 -36.49
N THR A 56 0.79 -14.49 -37.03
CA THR A 56 0.69 -13.53 -38.15
C THR A 56 1.17 -12.13 -37.75
N LEU A 57 0.91 -11.69 -36.50
CA LEU A 57 1.43 -10.42 -35.98
C LEU A 57 2.95 -10.46 -35.79
N ASP A 58 3.50 -11.61 -35.38
CA ASP A 58 4.95 -11.82 -35.29
C ASP A 58 5.62 -11.72 -36.67
N GLU A 59 5.04 -12.36 -37.70
CA GLU A 59 5.55 -12.31 -39.08
C GLU A 59 5.47 -10.91 -39.70
N SER A 60 4.36 -10.19 -39.44
CA SER A 60 4.10 -8.86 -40.02
C SER A 60 4.67 -7.70 -39.21
N GLN A 61 5.28 -7.96 -38.05
CA GLN A 61 5.70 -6.93 -37.08
C GLN A 61 4.54 -5.99 -36.68
N GLY A 62 3.31 -6.54 -36.60
CA GLY A 62 2.10 -5.77 -36.34
C GLY A 62 1.95 -5.26 -34.90
N TRP A 63 2.85 -5.63 -34.00
CA TRP A 63 2.77 -5.34 -32.55
C TRP A 63 2.81 -3.84 -32.20
N GLU A 64 3.33 -3.00 -33.09
CA GLU A 64 3.34 -1.54 -32.90
C GLU A 64 1.92 -0.93 -33.04
N GLN A 65 1.01 -1.64 -33.72
CA GLN A 65 -0.38 -1.19 -33.91
C GLN A 65 -1.26 -1.60 -32.72
N VAL A 66 -0.96 -1.04 -31.55
CA VAL A 66 -1.59 -1.41 -30.27
C VAL A 66 -3.12 -1.38 -30.33
N GLU A 67 -3.70 -0.32 -30.91
CA GLU A 67 -5.17 -0.17 -31.03
C GLU A 67 -5.80 -1.25 -31.92
N HIS A 68 -5.11 -1.65 -32.99
CA HIS A 68 -5.58 -2.73 -33.84
C HIS A 68 -5.56 -4.07 -33.11
N CYS A 69 -4.48 -4.35 -32.36
CA CYS A 69 -4.37 -5.56 -31.54
C CYS A 69 -5.42 -5.61 -30.43
N ARG A 70 -5.69 -4.49 -29.75
CA ARG A 70 -6.76 -4.36 -28.75
C ARG A 70 -8.12 -4.68 -29.34
N TRP A 71 -8.45 -4.03 -30.47
CA TRP A 71 -9.69 -4.28 -31.19
C TRP A 71 -9.81 -5.76 -31.61
N LEU A 72 -8.73 -6.36 -32.12
CA LEU A 72 -8.72 -7.76 -32.50
C LEU A 72 -9.00 -8.69 -31.30
N ALA A 73 -8.37 -8.42 -30.15
CA ALA A 73 -8.58 -9.21 -28.93
C ALA A 73 -10.02 -9.12 -28.43
N GLU A 74 -10.58 -7.92 -28.40
CA GLU A 74 -11.97 -7.66 -28.01
C GLU A 74 -12.93 -8.39 -28.95
N LYS A 75 -12.76 -8.24 -30.27
CA LYS A 75 -13.61 -8.90 -31.26
C LYS A 75 -13.45 -10.41 -31.27
N ALA A 76 -12.27 -10.93 -31.01
CA ALA A 76 -12.08 -12.37 -30.85
C ALA A 76 -12.88 -12.92 -29.66
N ALA A 77 -12.90 -12.21 -28.53
CA ALA A 77 -13.73 -12.57 -27.37
C ALA A 77 -15.23 -12.45 -27.68
N GLU A 78 -15.65 -11.39 -28.37
CA GLU A 78 -17.06 -11.15 -28.73
C GLU A 78 -17.61 -12.21 -29.70
N TRP A 79 -16.87 -12.51 -30.77
CA TRP A 79 -17.26 -13.44 -31.84
C TRP A 79 -17.19 -14.91 -31.42
N THR A 80 -16.39 -15.24 -30.40
CA THR A 80 -16.33 -16.60 -29.87
C THR A 80 -17.63 -16.96 -29.16
N GLN A 81 -18.09 -18.20 -29.34
CA GLN A 81 -19.28 -18.72 -28.66
C GLN A 81 -19.19 -18.52 -27.15
N TYR A 82 -20.31 -18.08 -26.54
CA TYR A 82 -20.43 -17.68 -25.14
C TYR A 82 -19.70 -18.62 -24.15
N GLN A 83 -19.95 -19.93 -24.25
CA GLN A 83 -19.38 -20.94 -23.34
C GLN A 83 -17.86 -21.17 -23.48
N TYR A 84 -17.26 -20.69 -24.57
CA TYR A 84 -15.84 -20.87 -24.91
C TYR A 84 -15.03 -19.58 -24.84
N ARG A 85 -15.63 -18.45 -24.43
CA ARG A 85 -14.96 -17.15 -24.38
C ARG A 85 -13.74 -17.11 -23.46
N TYR A 86 -13.68 -17.95 -22.42
CA TYR A 86 -12.49 -18.08 -21.56
C TYR A 86 -11.21 -18.41 -22.34
N ALA A 87 -11.32 -19.07 -23.49
CA ALA A 87 -10.17 -19.51 -24.29
C ALA A 87 -9.32 -18.32 -24.77
N ILE A 88 -9.96 -17.19 -25.08
CA ILE A 88 -9.30 -15.99 -25.61
C ILE A 88 -8.34 -15.37 -24.58
N PRO A 89 -8.78 -14.90 -23.39
CA PRO A 89 -7.87 -14.35 -22.39
C PRO A 89 -6.87 -15.38 -21.87
N THR A 90 -7.27 -16.65 -21.76
CA THR A 90 -6.35 -17.73 -21.35
C THR A 90 -5.18 -17.83 -22.35
N ARG A 91 -5.46 -17.87 -23.65
CA ARG A 91 -4.41 -17.97 -24.67
C ARG A 91 -3.52 -16.72 -24.71
N LEU A 92 -4.08 -15.52 -24.52
CA LEU A 92 -3.30 -14.29 -24.46
C LEU A 92 -2.31 -14.31 -23.28
N VAL A 93 -2.76 -14.73 -22.10
CA VAL A 93 -1.91 -14.86 -20.91
C VAL A 93 -0.84 -15.93 -21.11
N GLU A 94 -1.16 -17.07 -21.73
CA GLU A 94 -0.17 -18.10 -22.10
C GLU A 94 0.90 -17.53 -23.05
N CYS A 95 0.51 -16.77 -24.08
CA CYS A 95 1.44 -16.16 -25.03
C CYS A 95 2.35 -15.11 -24.38
N LEU A 96 1.83 -14.41 -23.36
CA LEU A 96 2.62 -13.50 -22.54
C LEU A 96 3.62 -14.26 -21.64
N ALA A 97 3.20 -15.40 -21.08
CA ALA A 97 4.05 -16.27 -20.27
C ALA A 97 5.19 -16.91 -21.08
N GLU A 98 4.97 -17.26 -22.35
CA GLU A 98 5.99 -17.80 -23.26
C GLU A 98 7.21 -16.87 -23.41
N GLY A 99 7.02 -15.55 -23.28
CA GLY A 99 8.08 -14.54 -23.40
C GLY A 99 8.68 -14.03 -22.09
N GLN A 100 8.22 -14.54 -20.93
CA GLN A 100 8.53 -13.95 -19.62
C GLN A 100 10.04 -13.88 -19.27
N ASP A 101 10.88 -14.67 -19.93
CA ASP A 101 12.34 -14.72 -19.71
C ASP A 101 13.15 -13.75 -20.58
N ALA A 102 12.50 -12.99 -21.48
CA ALA A 102 13.19 -12.06 -22.37
C ALA A 102 13.98 -10.99 -21.57
N ALA A 103 15.23 -10.73 -21.95
CA ALA A 103 16.07 -9.78 -21.20
C ALA A 103 15.49 -8.36 -21.12
N GLN A 104 14.75 -7.94 -22.14
CA GLN A 104 14.08 -6.65 -22.21
C GLN A 104 12.63 -6.84 -22.65
N PRO A 105 11.69 -5.99 -22.17
CA PRO A 105 10.34 -5.93 -22.69
C PRO A 105 10.35 -5.60 -24.19
N THR A 106 9.54 -6.31 -24.95
CA THR A 106 9.36 -6.07 -26.39
C THR A 106 7.97 -5.51 -26.64
N ALA A 107 7.76 -4.90 -27.82
CA ALA A 107 6.43 -4.42 -28.24
C ALA A 107 5.35 -5.52 -28.12
N ARG A 108 5.72 -6.78 -28.42
CA ARG A 108 4.85 -7.95 -28.22
C ARG A 108 4.36 -8.07 -26.77
N HIS A 109 5.24 -7.94 -25.78
CA HIS A 109 4.85 -8.05 -24.37
C HIS A 109 3.90 -6.94 -23.94
N THR A 110 4.22 -5.69 -24.28
CA THR A 110 3.40 -4.53 -23.91
C THR A 110 2.04 -4.57 -24.60
N THR A 111 2.00 -4.97 -25.86
CA THR A 111 0.76 -5.08 -26.64
C THR A 111 -0.10 -6.26 -26.18
N LEU A 112 0.51 -7.42 -25.84
CA LEU A 112 -0.23 -8.53 -25.24
C LEU A 112 -0.86 -8.15 -23.90
N ALA A 113 -0.11 -7.46 -23.02
CA ALA A 113 -0.66 -6.95 -21.77
C ALA A 113 -1.85 -5.99 -22.03
N ALA A 114 -1.70 -5.09 -23.01
CA ALA A 114 -2.77 -4.18 -23.41
C ALA A 114 -4.01 -4.93 -23.96
N MET A 115 -3.83 -5.98 -24.76
CA MET A 115 -4.91 -6.85 -25.25
C MET A 115 -5.64 -7.57 -24.11
N ILE A 116 -4.88 -8.13 -23.15
CA ILE A 116 -5.43 -8.81 -21.97
C ILE A 116 -6.30 -7.85 -21.15
N THR A 117 -5.78 -6.66 -20.83
CA THR A 117 -6.51 -5.63 -20.11
C THR A 117 -7.79 -5.26 -20.87
N THR A 118 -7.72 -5.02 -22.19
CA THR A 118 -8.90 -4.73 -23.01
C THR A 118 -9.97 -5.81 -22.92
N VAL A 119 -9.58 -7.09 -22.99
CA VAL A 119 -10.53 -8.21 -22.88
C VAL A 119 -11.18 -8.25 -21.49
N PHE A 120 -10.41 -8.08 -20.42
CA PHE A 120 -10.92 -8.07 -19.04
C PHE A 120 -11.84 -6.89 -18.74
N THR A 121 -11.57 -5.71 -19.31
CA THR A 121 -12.40 -4.52 -19.10
C THR A 121 -13.56 -4.38 -20.09
N SER A 122 -13.62 -5.21 -21.13
CA SER A 122 -14.68 -5.16 -22.14
C SER A 122 -16.05 -5.50 -21.54
N SER A 123 -17.13 -5.07 -22.17
CA SER A 123 -18.50 -5.45 -21.77
C SER A 123 -18.86 -6.90 -22.10
N THR A 124 -17.96 -7.63 -22.76
CA THR A 124 -18.17 -9.03 -23.16
C THR A 124 -18.02 -9.96 -21.95
N PRO A 125 -19.06 -10.71 -21.54
CA PRO A 125 -18.95 -11.61 -20.40
C PRO A 125 -18.00 -12.79 -20.72
N LEU A 126 -17.03 -13.03 -19.83
CA LEU A 126 -16.04 -14.11 -19.95
C LEU A 126 -16.46 -15.32 -19.10
N VAL A 127 -17.28 -16.18 -19.68
CA VAL A 127 -17.87 -17.34 -19.00
C VAL A 127 -16.84 -18.47 -18.91
N ASN A 128 -16.90 -19.25 -17.84
CA ASN A 128 -16.00 -20.37 -17.56
C ASN A 128 -14.52 -19.96 -17.43
N LEU A 129 -14.24 -18.68 -17.19
CA LEU A 129 -12.89 -18.22 -16.90
C LEU A 129 -12.47 -18.65 -15.49
N SER A 130 -11.39 -19.41 -15.38
CA SER A 130 -10.75 -19.68 -14.09
C SER A 130 -9.94 -18.45 -13.65
N THR A 131 -10.58 -17.53 -12.94
CA THR A 131 -9.95 -16.31 -12.43
C THR A 131 -8.76 -16.61 -11.51
N SER A 132 -8.83 -17.70 -10.74
CA SER A 132 -7.75 -18.19 -9.88
C SER A 132 -6.50 -18.61 -10.68
N ASP A 133 -6.67 -19.31 -11.80
CA ASP A 133 -5.52 -19.74 -12.62
C ASP A 133 -4.90 -18.54 -13.34
N ILE A 134 -5.74 -17.63 -13.84
CA ILE A 134 -5.29 -16.40 -14.50
C ILE A 134 -4.49 -15.52 -13.54
N ILE A 135 -5.00 -15.24 -12.34
CA ILE A 135 -4.27 -14.40 -11.38
C ILE A 135 -2.95 -15.07 -10.95
N SER A 136 -2.96 -16.39 -10.75
CA SER A 136 -1.75 -17.16 -10.39
C SER A 136 -0.69 -17.07 -11.49
N SER A 137 -1.11 -17.14 -12.75
CA SER A 137 -0.23 -16.99 -13.91
C SER A 137 0.32 -15.56 -14.00
N LEU A 138 -0.53 -14.53 -13.90
CA LEU A 138 -0.10 -13.13 -13.94
C LEU A 138 0.84 -12.77 -12.78
N ILE A 139 0.59 -13.27 -11.57
CA ILE A 139 1.51 -13.14 -10.43
C ILE A 139 2.85 -13.79 -10.76
N SER A 140 2.83 -15.01 -11.30
CA SER A 140 4.06 -15.75 -11.64
C SER A 140 4.88 -15.00 -12.71
N ILE A 141 4.24 -14.49 -13.76
CA ILE A 141 4.88 -13.67 -14.79
C ILE A 141 5.46 -12.39 -14.16
N THR A 142 4.70 -11.69 -13.32
CA THR A 142 5.14 -10.47 -12.63
C THR A 142 6.39 -10.72 -11.79
N LEU A 143 6.36 -11.74 -10.94
CA LEU A 143 7.50 -12.12 -10.11
C LEU A 143 8.70 -12.52 -10.97
N ARG A 144 8.47 -13.24 -12.08
CA ARG A 144 9.54 -13.61 -13.01
C ARG A 144 10.16 -12.39 -13.67
N ARG A 145 9.37 -11.43 -14.16
CA ARG A 145 9.88 -10.17 -14.72
C ARG A 145 10.70 -9.38 -13.70
N VAL A 146 10.25 -9.31 -12.44
CA VAL A 146 11.00 -8.67 -11.36
C VAL A 146 12.36 -9.36 -11.12
N THR A 147 12.46 -10.69 -11.28
CA THR A 147 13.76 -11.38 -11.19
C THR A 147 14.69 -11.06 -12.34
N VAL A 148 14.16 -10.82 -13.55
CA VAL A 148 14.93 -10.42 -14.73
C VAL A 148 15.43 -9.00 -14.56
N SER A 149 14.53 -8.07 -14.22
CA SER A 149 14.85 -6.68 -13.93
C SER A 149 13.86 -6.08 -12.93
N PRO A 150 14.30 -5.60 -11.76
CA PRO A 150 13.41 -4.89 -10.83
C PRO A 150 12.85 -3.57 -11.39
N ASN A 151 13.48 -2.98 -12.40
CA ASN A 151 13.02 -1.74 -13.04
C ASN A 151 12.40 -2.02 -14.42
N ASP A 152 11.82 -3.19 -14.60
CA ASP A 152 11.20 -3.60 -15.85
C ASP A 152 9.96 -2.73 -16.17
N SER A 153 9.96 -2.13 -17.38
CA SER A 153 8.88 -1.24 -17.84
C SER A 153 7.56 -1.96 -18.13
N LEU A 154 7.54 -3.30 -18.17
CA LEU A 154 6.34 -4.11 -18.32
C LEU A 154 5.56 -4.26 -17.00
N LEU A 155 6.20 -4.04 -15.85
CA LEU A 155 5.57 -4.27 -14.54
C LEU A 155 4.28 -3.47 -14.33
N PRO A 156 4.19 -2.17 -14.69
CA PRO A 156 2.93 -1.43 -14.57
C PRO A 156 1.80 -2.05 -15.40
N ALA A 157 2.08 -2.51 -16.62
CA ALA A 157 1.09 -3.16 -17.47
C ALA A 157 0.62 -4.50 -16.88
N LEU A 158 1.51 -5.28 -16.25
CA LEU A 158 1.14 -6.52 -15.57
C LEU A 158 0.28 -6.26 -14.33
N VAL A 159 0.61 -5.23 -13.56
CA VAL A 159 -0.21 -4.76 -12.43
C VAL A 159 -1.61 -4.37 -12.92
N GLU A 160 -1.71 -3.70 -14.07
CA GLU A 160 -2.98 -3.34 -14.70
C GLU A 160 -3.76 -4.58 -15.19
N CYS A 161 -3.09 -5.61 -15.74
CA CYS A 161 -3.73 -6.88 -16.06
C CYS A 161 -4.31 -7.58 -14.81
N ILE A 162 -3.56 -7.58 -13.69
CA ILE A 162 -4.05 -8.13 -12.42
C ILE A 162 -5.25 -7.32 -11.92
N SER A 163 -5.17 -6.00 -12.00
CA SER A 163 -6.21 -5.09 -11.53
C SER A 163 -7.51 -5.25 -12.32
N SER A 164 -7.42 -5.29 -13.66
CA SER A 164 -8.57 -5.43 -14.57
C SER A 164 -9.33 -6.75 -14.43
N LEU A 165 -8.72 -7.79 -13.85
CA LEU A 165 -9.43 -9.02 -13.49
C LEU A 165 -10.58 -8.76 -12.48
N GLY A 166 -10.49 -7.67 -11.71
CA GLY A 166 -11.50 -7.25 -10.75
C GLY A 166 -12.74 -6.63 -11.39
N THR A 167 -12.70 -6.25 -12.67
CA THR A 167 -13.82 -5.59 -13.35
C THR A 167 -15.07 -6.47 -13.33
N HIS A 168 -14.98 -7.74 -13.72
CA HIS A 168 -16.14 -8.64 -13.73
C HIS A 168 -16.12 -9.59 -12.54
N VAL A 169 -17.12 -9.46 -11.66
CA VAL A 169 -17.33 -10.33 -10.51
C VAL A 169 -18.33 -11.44 -10.88
N TYR A 170 -17.85 -12.68 -10.99
CA TYR A 170 -18.65 -13.86 -11.36
C TYR A 170 -19.35 -14.51 -10.16
N TYR A 171 -18.83 -14.31 -8.95
CA TYR A 171 -19.41 -14.79 -7.71
C TYR A 171 -19.03 -13.86 -6.55
N ALA A 172 -19.84 -13.83 -5.48
CA ALA A 172 -19.75 -12.82 -4.43
C ALA A 172 -18.37 -12.72 -3.76
N ASP A 173 -17.74 -13.86 -3.47
CA ASP A 173 -16.46 -13.92 -2.76
C ASP A 173 -15.22 -13.80 -3.67
N GLN A 174 -15.39 -13.57 -4.98
CA GLN A 174 -14.28 -13.59 -5.94
C GLN A 174 -13.15 -12.64 -5.57
N ILE A 175 -13.47 -11.39 -5.25
CA ILE A 175 -12.43 -10.39 -4.93
C ILE A 175 -11.72 -10.77 -3.63
N GLN A 176 -12.42 -11.37 -2.67
CA GLN A 176 -11.81 -11.87 -1.44
C GLN A 176 -10.85 -13.02 -1.72
N ASP A 177 -11.22 -13.98 -2.57
CA ASP A 177 -10.36 -15.12 -2.92
C ASP A 177 -9.11 -14.68 -3.68
N LEU A 178 -9.28 -13.82 -4.68
CA LEU A 178 -8.19 -13.27 -5.49
C LEU A 178 -7.24 -12.39 -4.66
N ALA A 179 -7.78 -11.57 -3.76
CA ALA A 179 -7.00 -10.82 -2.77
C ALA A 179 -6.22 -11.76 -1.83
N GLY A 180 -6.85 -12.86 -1.41
CA GLY A 180 -6.22 -13.90 -0.60
C GLY A 180 -4.99 -14.52 -1.29
N GLU A 181 -5.08 -14.83 -2.58
CA GLU A 181 -3.94 -15.35 -3.35
C GLU A 181 -2.81 -14.30 -3.47
N LEU A 182 -3.14 -13.05 -3.80
CA LEU A 182 -2.14 -11.96 -3.85
C LEU A 182 -1.43 -11.76 -2.50
N ILE A 183 -2.21 -11.75 -1.41
CA ILE A 183 -1.67 -11.60 -0.06
C ILE A 183 -0.81 -12.80 0.32
N SER A 184 -1.25 -14.02 0.05
CA SER A 184 -0.46 -15.24 0.26
C SER A 184 0.91 -15.15 -0.42
N ARG A 185 0.93 -14.67 -1.67
CA ARG A 185 2.17 -14.47 -2.43
C ARG A 185 3.03 -13.34 -1.88
N LEU A 186 2.43 -12.23 -1.48
CA LEU A 186 3.13 -11.12 -0.82
C LEU A 186 3.80 -11.58 0.47
N VAL A 187 3.10 -12.38 1.29
CA VAL A 187 3.63 -12.97 2.53
C VAL A 187 4.84 -13.87 2.26
N ILE A 188 4.80 -14.67 1.20
CA ILE A 188 5.93 -15.52 0.79
C ILE A 188 7.12 -14.67 0.36
N VAL A 189 6.91 -13.64 -0.47
CA VAL A 189 7.96 -12.74 -0.95
C VAL A 189 8.58 -11.94 0.20
N GLU A 190 7.78 -11.45 1.13
CA GLU A 190 8.25 -10.74 2.32
C GLU A 190 9.16 -11.63 3.18
N ALA A 191 8.77 -12.89 3.40
CA ALA A 191 9.50 -13.80 4.28
C ALA A 191 10.74 -14.44 3.65
N SER A 192 10.67 -14.75 2.34
CA SER A 192 11.69 -15.56 1.66
C SER A 192 12.46 -14.80 0.57
N GLY A 193 12.00 -13.60 0.20
CA GLY A 193 12.45 -12.90 -1.00
C GLY A 193 11.89 -13.53 -2.28
N VAL A 194 12.34 -13.02 -3.43
CA VAL A 194 11.97 -13.57 -4.74
C VAL A 194 12.99 -14.65 -5.13
N PRO A 195 12.55 -15.91 -5.35
CA PRO A 195 13.45 -16.99 -5.78
C PRO A 195 14.12 -16.66 -7.11
N GLY A 196 15.41 -17.00 -7.25
CA GLY A 196 16.15 -16.80 -8.50
C GLY A 196 16.72 -15.39 -8.71
N ALA A 197 16.43 -14.42 -7.83
CA ALA A 197 17.08 -13.12 -7.89
C ALA A 197 18.58 -13.24 -7.53
N GLY A 198 19.45 -12.65 -8.36
CA GLY A 198 20.90 -12.63 -8.12
C GLY A 198 21.27 -11.95 -6.80
N LYS A 199 22.41 -12.34 -6.19
CA LYS A 199 22.83 -11.89 -4.85
C LYS A 199 22.83 -10.35 -4.68
N GLY A 200 23.22 -9.60 -5.71
CA GLY A 200 23.25 -8.14 -5.68
C GLY A 200 21.92 -7.44 -5.90
N SER A 201 20.92 -8.11 -6.49
CA SER A 201 19.62 -7.53 -6.83
C SER A 201 18.47 -8.08 -5.97
N ARG A 202 18.76 -8.99 -5.03
CA ARG A 202 17.74 -9.72 -4.27
C ARG A 202 16.82 -8.82 -3.46
N GLU A 203 17.38 -7.78 -2.85
CA GLU A 203 16.62 -6.82 -2.04
C GLU A 203 15.76 -5.90 -2.89
N HIS A 204 16.32 -5.31 -3.96
CA HIS A 204 15.59 -4.51 -4.94
C HIS A 204 14.47 -5.31 -5.61
N ALA A 205 14.73 -6.57 -5.97
CA ALA A 205 13.72 -7.47 -6.53
C ALA A 205 12.60 -7.77 -5.51
N ARG A 206 12.95 -8.00 -4.23
CA ARG A 206 11.95 -8.19 -3.18
C ARG A 206 11.09 -6.94 -2.99
N THR A 207 11.71 -5.77 -2.86
CA THR A 207 11.03 -4.48 -2.73
C THR A 207 10.07 -4.28 -3.90
N GLN A 208 10.54 -4.43 -5.14
CA GLN A 208 9.69 -4.24 -6.30
C GLN A 208 8.56 -5.27 -6.37
N ALA A 209 8.83 -6.54 -6.08
CA ALA A 209 7.80 -7.57 -6.07
C ALA A 209 6.69 -7.25 -5.05
N VAL A 210 7.04 -6.84 -3.84
CA VAL A 210 6.05 -6.41 -2.83
C VAL A 210 5.22 -5.24 -3.35
N ARG A 211 5.87 -4.23 -3.94
CA ARG A 211 5.18 -3.05 -4.49
C ARG A 211 4.23 -3.41 -5.64
N CYS A 212 4.64 -4.26 -6.57
CA CYS A 212 3.78 -4.73 -7.66
C CYS A 212 2.58 -5.53 -7.14
N LEU A 213 2.79 -6.43 -6.17
CA LEU A 213 1.70 -7.22 -5.60
C LEU A 213 0.71 -6.35 -4.80
N LEU A 214 1.21 -5.35 -4.06
CA LEU A 214 0.36 -4.37 -3.36
C LEU A 214 -0.44 -3.52 -4.33
N ALA A 215 0.20 -3.02 -5.40
CA ALA A 215 -0.49 -2.24 -6.43
C ALA A 215 -1.56 -3.07 -7.15
N GLY A 216 -1.27 -4.34 -7.46
CA GLY A 216 -2.24 -5.27 -8.06
C GLY A 216 -3.41 -5.57 -7.11
N LEU A 217 -3.16 -5.70 -5.80
CA LEU A 217 -4.20 -5.90 -4.79
C LEU A 217 -5.16 -4.72 -4.70
N LEU A 218 -4.62 -3.49 -4.60
CA LEU A 218 -5.45 -2.29 -4.56
C LEU A 218 -6.21 -2.09 -5.86
N GLY A 219 -5.53 -2.22 -7.01
CA GLY A 219 -6.15 -2.06 -8.31
C GLY A 219 -7.25 -3.10 -8.57
N LEU A 220 -7.09 -4.34 -8.07
CA LEU A 220 -8.12 -5.37 -8.13
C LEU A 220 -9.38 -4.97 -7.36
N ILE A 221 -9.22 -4.48 -6.12
CA ILE A 221 -10.34 -4.02 -5.28
C ILE A 221 -11.03 -2.80 -5.93
N HIS A 222 -10.25 -1.84 -6.39
CA HIS A 222 -10.73 -0.61 -7.01
C HIS A 222 -11.48 -0.87 -8.34
N ALA A 223 -10.96 -1.76 -9.18
CA ALA A 223 -11.61 -2.12 -10.44
C ALA A 223 -12.99 -2.75 -10.23
N ALA A 224 -13.14 -3.52 -9.14
CA ALA A 224 -14.42 -4.10 -8.77
C ALA A 224 -15.42 -3.02 -8.30
N ASP A 225 -14.97 -2.04 -7.51
CA ASP A 225 -15.82 -0.95 -7.02
C ASP A 225 -16.30 -0.01 -8.13
N LEU A 226 -15.41 0.36 -9.06
CA LEU A 226 -15.77 1.21 -10.20
C LEU A 226 -16.85 0.56 -11.08
N HIS A 227 -16.75 -0.76 -11.29
CA HIS A 227 -17.71 -1.47 -12.13
C HIS A 227 -19.05 -1.70 -11.43
N ASP A 228 -19.06 -1.93 -10.11
CA ASP A 228 -20.30 -1.95 -9.33
C ASP A 228 -20.99 -0.57 -9.36
N ALA A 229 -20.26 0.53 -9.14
CA ALA A 229 -20.80 1.89 -9.18
C ALA A 229 -21.34 2.31 -10.56
N GLY A 230 -20.73 1.84 -11.64
CA GLY A 230 -21.18 2.09 -13.00
C GLY A 230 -22.53 1.44 -13.35
N LYS A 231 -22.89 0.34 -12.69
CA LYS A 231 -24.17 -0.36 -12.93
C LYS A 231 -25.35 0.31 -12.23
N ASP A 232 -25.14 0.81 -11.01
CA ASP A 232 -26.20 1.51 -10.25
C ASP A 232 -26.69 2.77 -10.99
N ALA A 233 -25.79 3.51 -11.65
CA ALA A 233 -26.13 4.71 -12.42
C ALA A 233 -26.95 4.44 -13.70
N ASP A 234 -26.80 3.27 -14.31
CA ASP A 234 -27.54 2.88 -15.52
C ASP A 234 -28.91 2.23 -15.19
N ASP A 235 -29.02 1.54 -14.05
CA ASP A 235 -30.30 0.99 -13.57
C ASP A 235 -31.25 2.09 -13.05
N ASP A 236 -30.74 3.16 -12.43
CA ASP A 236 -31.55 4.31 -12.00
C ASP A 236 -32.15 5.10 -13.18
N LYS A 237 -31.51 5.07 -14.36
CA LYS A 237 -32.06 5.67 -15.58
C LYS A 237 -33.19 4.87 -16.20
N LYS A 238 -33.37 3.59 -15.84
CA LYS A 238 -34.47 2.75 -16.34
C LYS A 238 -35.76 2.85 -15.53
N PHE A 239 -35.76 3.51 -14.37
CA PHE A 239 -36.95 3.64 -13.51
C PHE A 239 -37.60 5.03 -13.49
N SER A 240 -37.20 5.95 -14.36
CA SER A 240 -37.78 7.31 -14.38
C SER A 240 -38.33 7.72 -15.75
N THR A 241 -39.40 7.06 -16.20
CA THR A 241 -40.37 7.66 -17.12
C THR A 241 -41.80 7.13 -16.88
N SER A 242 -42.60 7.97 -16.21
CA SER A 242 -44.06 8.17 -16.28
C SER A 242 -45.07 7.11 -15.77
N PRO A 243 -46.15 7.56 -15.08
CA PRO A 243 -47.22 6.72 -14.57
C PRO A 243 -48.34 6.54 -15.61
N THR A 244 -48.78 5.31 -15.87
CA THR A 244 -50.07 5.05 -16.55
C THR A 244 -50.69 3.76 -16.00
N LEU A 245 -52.00 3.84 -15.78
CA LEU A 245 -52.92 2.93 -15.06
C LEU A 245 -52.93 1.45 -15.51
N PRO A 246 -53.49 0.53 -14.68
CA PRO A 246 -53.37 -0.93 -14.88
C PRO A 246 -54.44 -1.50 -15.84
N GLY A 247 -54.01 -2.43 -16.69
CA GLY A 247 -54.86 -3.32 -17.50
C GLY A 247 -54.42 -4.79 -17.32
N PRO A 248 -55.33 -5.77 -17.49
CA PRO A 248 -55.17 -7.09 -16.88
C PRO A 248 -54.45 -8.12 -17.77
N ALA A 249 -53.65 -8.95 -17.09
CA ALA A 249 -53.31 -10.34 -17.39
C ALA A 249 -53.02 -10.75 -18.85
N GLU A 250 -51.74 -10.76 -19.22
CA GLU A 250 -51.21 -11.79 -20.14
C GLU A 250 -49.88 -12.32 -19.61
N GLN A 251 -49.83 -13.65 -19.50
CA GLN A 251 -48.65 -14.44 -19.17
C GLN A 251 -47.51 -14.10 -20.13
N ARG A 252 -46.40 -13.58 -19.59
CA ARG A 252 -45.11 -13.62 -20.29
C ARG A 252 -44.13 -14.46 -19.50
N THR A 253 -43.76 -15.54 -20.19
CA THR A 253 -42.76 -16.53 -19.90
C THR A 253 -41.46 -15.90 -19.38
N SER A 254 -41.11 -16.27 -18.16
CA SER A 254 -39.74 -16.29 -17.64
C SER A 254 -38.83 -17.06 -18.59
N HIS A 255 -37.84 -16.41 -19.20
CA HIS A 255 -36.51 -16.95 -19.53
C HIS A 255 -35.68 -15.92 -20.31
N GLU A 256 -34.93 -15.09 -19.59
CA GLU A 256 -33.63 -14.59 -20.04
C GLU A 256 -32.86 -14.18 -18.77
N GLY A 257 -31.95 -15.05 -18.35
CA GLY A 257 -31.17 -14.91 -17.13
C GLY A 257 -30.16 -13.78 -17.26
N GLN A 258 -30.58 -12.55 -16.97
CA GLN A 258 -29.65 -11.52 -16.52
C GLN A 258 -29.08 -11.99 -15.18
N ILE A 259 -27.84 -12.48 -15.22
CA ILE A 259 -27.04 -12.74 -14.02
C ILE A 259 -26.90 -11.40 -13.30
N ARG A 260 -27.80 -11.16 -12.34
CA ARG A 260 -27.73 -10.03 -11.43
C ARG A 260 -26.42 -10.22 -10.64
N PRO A 261 -25.40 -9.36 -10.81
CA PRO A 261 -24.18 -9.50 -10.05
C PRO A 261 -24.56 -9.35 -8.58
N SER A 262 -24.32 -10.41 -7.82
CA SER A 262 -24.38 -10.33 -6.37
C SER A 262 -23.30 -9.31 -5.97
N ARG A 263 -23.70 -8.25 -5.25
CA ARG A 263 -22.77 -7.25 -4.70
C ARG A 263 -21.58 -7.97 -4.07
N ARG A 264 -20.37 -7.63 -4.49
CA ARG A 264 -19.16 -8.35 -4.05
C ARG A 264 -19.04 -8.33 -2.52
N THR A 265 -18.55 -9.43 -1.96
CA THR A 265 -18.15 -9.47 -0.56
C THR A 265 -16.91 -8.60 -0.38
N LYS A 266 -16.93 -7.67 0.59
CA LYS A 266 -15.75 -6.87 0.95
C LYS A 266 -14.67 -7.76 1.57
N VAL A 267 -13.40 -7.48 1.27
CA VAL A 267 -12.23 -8.19 1.77
C VAL A 267 -12.12 -8.04 3.29
N THR A 268 -12.20 -9.16 4.00
CA THR A 268 -12.18 -9.15 5.48
C THR A 268 -10.81 -8.75 6.06
N PRO A 269 -10.79 -8.16 7.29
CA PRO A 269 -9.54 -7.80 7.96
C PRO A 269 -8.61 -8.98 8.25
N GLU A 270 -9.13 -10.21 8.26
CA GLU A 270 -8.33 -11.41 8.48
C GLU A 270 -7.33 -11.64 7.36
N VAL A 271 -7.71 -11.33 6.12
CA VAL A 271 -6.82 -11.48 4.96
C VAL A 271 -5.66 -10.49 5.07
N TRP A 272 -5.94 -9.24 5.46
CA TRP A 272 -4.93 -8.19 5.61
C TRP A 272 -4.00 -8.38 6.81
N GLN A 273 -4.45 -9.06 7.86
CA GLN A 273 -3.71 -9.15 9.13
C GLN A 273 -2.29 -9.68 8.97
N ASP A 274 -2.07 -10.62 8.04
CA ASP A 274 -0.75 -11.20 7.85
C ASP A 274 0.22 -10.21 7.15
N THR A 275 -0.28 -9.17 6.49
CA THR A 275 0.55 -8.16 5.79
C THR A 275 0.95 -6.97 6.66
N VAL A 276 0.41 -6.85 7.88
CA VAL A 276 0.64 -5.68 8.76
C VAL A 276 2.12 -5.49 9.12
N SER A 277 2.94 -6.54 9.03
CA SER A 277 4.39 -6.45 9.21
C SER A 277 5.09 -5.54 8.20
N LEU A 278 4.47 -5.30 7.03
CA LEU A 278 5.00 -4.38 6.01
C LEU A 278 5.02 -2.91 6.45
N VAL A 279 4.23 -2.52 7.46
CA VAL A 279 4.35 -1.19 8.11
C VAL A 279 5.76 -0.98 8.65
N CYS A 280 6.42 -2.06 9.09
CA CYS A 280 7.76 -2.04 9.64
C CYS A 280 8.80 -2.62 8.68
N ASP A 281 8.57 -2.56 7.36
CA ASP A 281 9.56 -2.98 6.36
C ASP A 281 10.84 -2.12 6.46
N HIS A 282 11.99 -2.69 6.09
CA HIS A 282 13.26 -1.96 6.11
C HIS A 282 13.27 -0.85 5.04
N GLU A 283 12.59 -1.08 3.91
CA GLU A 283 12.57 -0.17 2.79
C GLU A 283 11.42 0.82 2.92
N TYR A 284 11.75 2.12 2.89
CA TYR A 284 10.75 3.19 3.03
C TYR A 284 9.70 3.15 1.90
N ALA A 285 10.12 2.83 0.67
CA ALA A 285 9.18 2.74 -0.45
C ALA A 285 8.07 1.70 -0.20
N VAL A 286 8.38 0.58 0.45
CA VAL A 286 7.38 -0.43 0.84
C VAL A 286 6.47 0.10 1.93
N ARG A 287 7.03 0.74 2.98
CA ARG A 287 6.24 1.31 4.07
C ARG A 287 5.25 2.36 3.58
N ALA A 288 5.70 3.26 2.70
CA ALA A 288 4.87 4.32 2.12
C ALA A 288 3.73 3.77 1.26
N ASP A 289 4.03 2.85 0.35
CA ASP A 289 3.01 2.23 -0.51
C ASP A 289 2.01 1.39 0.32
N TYR A 290 2.49 0.67 1.34
CA TYR A 290 1.63 -0.10 2.23
C TYR A 290 0.76 0.79 3.13
N ALA A 291 1.28 1.92 3.64
CA ALA A 291 0.49 2.87 4.41
C ALA A 291 -0.64 3.47 3.56
N LYS A 292 -0.36 3.82 2.30
CA LYS A 292 -1.38 4.27 1.34
C LYS A 292 -2.43 3.18 1.11
N ALA A 293 -1.98 1.93 0.91
CA ALA A 293 -2.87 0.78 0.74
C ALA A 293 -3.80 0.58 1.94
N LEU A 294 -3.27 0.71 3.16
CA LEU A 294 -4.04 0.61 4.39
C LEU A 294 -5.09 1.70 4.51
N VAL A 295 -4.75 2.96 4.18
CA VAL A 295 -5.71 4.07 4.21
C VAL A 295 -6.87 3.78 3.26
N GLU A 296 -6.59 3.39 2.02
CA GLU A 296 -7.63 3.06 1.02
C GLU A 296 -8.49 1.86 1.47
N TYR A 297 -7.87 0.83 2.06
CA TYR A 297 -8.59 -0.29 2.66
C TYR A 297 -9.51 0.14 3.82
N ILE A 298 -9.04 1.02 4.71
CA ILE A 298 -9.81 1.50 5.87
C ILE A 298 -10.97 2.41 5.44
N GLU A 299 -10.79 3.22 4.41
CA GLU A 299 -11.82 4.14 3.93
C GLU A 299 -12.95 3.44 3.20
N ASN A 300 -12.60 2.47 2.34
CA ASN A 300 -13.53 1.91 1.36
C ASN A 300 -13.98 0.48 1.68
N GLU A 301 -13.09 -0.34 2.25
CA GLU A 301 -13.26 -1.80 2.27
C GLU A 301 -13.54 -2.39 3.67
N ILE A 302 -12.99 -1.80 4.74
CA ILE A 302 -13.19 -2.36 6.08
C ILE A 302 -14.69 -2.29 6.48
N PRO A 303 -15.27 -3.36 7.03
CA PRO A 303 -16.68 -3.35 7.44
C PRO A 303 -16.95 -2.30 8.53
N LYS A 304 -17.74 -1.28 8.19
CA LYS A 304 -18.14 -0.23 9.14
C LYS A 304 -19.22 -0.79 10.08
N LEU A 305 -19.23 -0.38 11.35
CA LEU A 305 -20.22 -0.89 12.33
C LEU A 305 -21.68 -0.63 11.87
N ALA A 306 -21.90 0.38 11.03
CA ALA A 306 -23.20 0.75 10.46
C ALA A 306 -23.61 -0.06 9.20
N ASP A 307 -22.68 -0.78 8.54
CA ASP A 307 -22.94 -1.59 7.33
C ASP A 307 -23.79 -2.85 7.60
N LYS A 308 -24.16 -3.11 8.87
CA LYS A 308 -25.11 -4.17 9.25
C LYS A 308 -26.59 -3.73 9.24
N SER A 309 -26.88 -2.57 8.67
CA SER A 309 -28.26 -2.11 8.46
C SER A 309 -28.72 -2.70 7.12
N ASP A 310 -29.76 -3.53 7.11
CA ASP A 310 -30.38 -3.98 5.85
C ASP A 310 -30.80 -2.75 5.02
N ALA A 311 -30.97 -2.91 3.70
CA ALA A 311 -31.28 -1.83 2.75
C ALA A 311 -32.50 -0.94 3.13
N ASP A 312 -33.33 -1.38 4.08
CA ASP A 312 -34.46 -0.64 4.66
C ASP A 312 -34.08 0.25 5.87
N GLY A 313 -32.82 0.32 6.28
CA GLY A 313 -32.38 1.07 7.47
C GLY A 313 -32.85 0.50 8.81
N VAL A 314 -33.55 -0.64 8.80
CA VAL A 314 -34.06 -1.32 10.01
C VAL A 314 -33.03 -2.36 10.47
N ARG A 315 -32.55 -2.21 11.72
CA ARG A 315 -31.83 -3.27 12.42
C ARG A 315 -32.80 -4.42 12.74
N ARG A 316 -33.02 -5.34 11.81
CA ARG A 316 -33.68 -6.61 12.13
C ARG A 316 -32.64 -7.54 12.76
N PRO A 317 -32.74 -7.90 14.05
CA PRO A 317 -32.02 -9.07 14.53
C PRO A 317 -32.50 -10.25 13.70
N ARG A 318 -31.66 -10.75 12.78
CA ARG A 318 -31.98 -11.97 12.04
C ARG A 318 -32.26 -13.07 13.08
N PRO A 319 -33.37 -13.81 12.96
CA PRO A 319 -33.65 -14.93 13.85
C PRO A 319 -32.44 -15.87 13.86
N LEU A 320 -32.06 -16.30 15.05
CA LEU A 320 -31.02 -17.28 15.35
C LEU A 320 -31.30 -18.61 14.62
N ALA A 321 -30.97 -18.69 13.32
CA ALA A 321 -30.77 -19.96 12.64
C ALA A 321 -29.32 -20.38 12.90
N GLU A 322 -29.10 -20.92 14.09
CA GLU A 322 -27.79 -21.30 14.61
C GLU A 322 -27.20 -22.48 13.81
N GLY A 323 -26.32 -22.16 12.86
CA GLY A 323 -25.39 -23.12 12.29
C GLY A 323 -24.15 -23.30 13.20
N PRO A 324 -23.53 -24.49 13.24
CA PRO A 324 -22.34 -24.75 14.06
C PRO A 324 -21.14 -23.85 13.74
N THR A 325 -21.06 -23.32 12.51
CA THR A 325 -20.04 -22.35 12.09
C THR A 325 -20.24 -20.97 12.73
N GLN A 326 -21.48 -20.48 12.86
CA GLN A 326 -21.77 -19.21 13.53
C GLN A 326 -21.57 -19.29 15.05
N GLN A 327 -21.93 -20.40 15.70
CA GLN A 327 -21.64 -20.59 17.13
C GLN A 327 -20.13 -20.56 17.41
N SER A 328 -19.31 -21.16 16.54
CA SER A 328 -17.84 -21.08 16.64
C SER A 328 -17.30 -19.66 16.47
N ASN A 329 -17.90 -18.87 15.58
CA ASN A 329 -17.52 -17.47 15.36
C ASN A 329 -17.97 -16.57 16.52
N THR A 330 -19.14 -16.83 17.10
CA THR A 330 -19.63 -16.14 18.30
C THR A 330 -18.75 -16.44 19.51
N LEU A 331 -18.38 -17.71 19.74
CA LEU A 331 -17.43 -18.10 20.80
C LEU A 331 -16.04 -17.48 20.59
N LYS A 332 -15.51 -17.48 19.35
CA LYS A 332 -14.25 -16.80 19.02
C LYS A 332 -14.32 -15.30 19.24
N THR A 333 -15.45 -14.66 18.90
CA THR A 333 -15.67 -13.22 19.11
C THR A 333 -15.77 -12.88 20.60
N MET A 334 -16.39 -13.75 21.41
CA MET A 334 -16.46 -13.60 22.86
C MET A 334 -15.10 -13.81 23.55
N LEU A 335 -14.28 -14.73 23.06
CA LEU A 335 -12.99 -15.08 23.69
C LEU A 335 -11.80 -14.21 23.23
N TYR A 336 -11.78 -13.78 21.97
CA TYR A 336 -10.62 -13.11 21.35
C TYR A 336 -10.94 -11.77 20.67
N GLY A 337 -12.18 -11.29 20.76
CA GLY A 337 -12.66 -10.10 20.05
C GLY A 337 -13.00 -10.37 18.57
N ASP A 338 -13.66 -9.40 17.92
CA ASP A 338 -13.94 -9.49 16.48
C ASP A 338 -12.65 -9.38 15.64
N THR A 339 -12.71 -9.87 14.39
CA THR A 339 -11.56 -9.90 13.47
C THR A 339 -10.97 -8.51 13.24
N THR A 340 -11.82 -7.49 13.20
CA THR A 340 -11.45 -6.08 13.10
C THR A 340 -10.64 -5.62 14.31
N THR A 341 -11.08 -5.89 15.53
CA THR A 341 -10.37 -5.49 16.76
C THR A 341 -9.00 -6.14 16.84
N ARG A 342 -8.87 -7.43 16.47
CA ARG A 342 -7.57 -8.12 16.41
C ARG A 342 -6.63 -7.49 15.37
N PHE A 343 -7.16 -7.15 14.20
CA PHE A 343 -6.42 -6.43 13.17
C PHE A 343 -5.94 -5.07 13.67
N LEU A 344 -6.81 -4.27 14.31
CA LEU A 344 -6.47 -2.95 14.84
C LEU A 344 -5.42 -3.01 15.94
N HIS A 345 -5.51 -3.96 16.88
CA HIS A 345 -4.46 -4.14 17.88
C HIS A 345 -3.11 -4.48 17.26
N ALA A 346 -3.10 -5.35 16.25
CA ALA A 346 -1.87 -5.65 15.52
C ALA A 346 -1.33 -4.40 14.81
N LEU A 347 -2.19 -3.64 14.13
CA LEU A 347 -1.82 -2.43 13.43
C LEU A 347 -1.22 -1.37 14.38
N HIS A 348 -1.91 -1.03 15.47
CA HIS A 348 -1.40 -0.08 16.47
C HIS A 348 -0.07 -0.53 17.09
N ALA A 349 0.10 -1.83 17.34
CA ALA A 349 1.37 -2.37 17.80
C ALA A 349 2.52 -2.15 16.81
N HIS A 350 2.26 -2.31 15.50
CA HIS A 350 3.27 -2.06 14.46
C HIS A 350 3.54 -0.56 14.26
N LEU A 351 2.51 0.29 14.30
CA LEU A 351 2.70 1.75 14.22
C LEU A 351 3.53 2.27 15.41
N TYR A 352 3.28 1.75 16.62
CA TYR A 352 4.10 2.03 17.79
C TYR A 352 5.55 1.55 17.60
N ALA A 353 5.74 0.32 17.11
CA ALA A 353 7.07 -0.23 16.85
C ALA A 353 7.82 0.59 15.79
N LEU A 354 7.16 1.01 14.70
CA LEU A 354 7.74 1.87 13.69
C LEU A 354 8.24 3.19 14.32
N ALA A 355 7.39 3.85 15.11
CA ALA A 355 7.70 5.14 15.73
C ALA A 355 8.79 5.09 16.82
N THR A 356 9.10 3.92 17.39
CA THR A 356 9.95 3.81 18.60
C THR A 356 11.15 2.89 18.47
N CYS A 357 11.15 1.93 17.54
CA CYS A 357 12.25 0.97 17.41
C CYS A 357 13.44 1.53 16.64
N SER A 358 14.64 1.05 17.00
CA SER A 358 15.91 1.41 16.36
C SER A 358 16.27 0.54 15.15
N LYS A 359 15.58 -0.58 14.96
CA LYS A 359 15.78 -1.51 13.85
C LYS A 359 14.42 -2.00 13.33
N LEU A 360 14.25 -1.96 12.01
CA LEU A 360 13.05 -2.40 11.31
C LEU A 360 13.33 -3.67 10.50
N GLY A 361 12.26 -4.33 10.05
CA GLY A 361 12.31 -5.49 9.17
C GLY A 361 12.46 -6.85 9.86
N LEU A 362 12.09 -7.89 9.11
CA LEU A 362 12.20 -9.30 9.53
C LEU A 362 13.62 -9.89 9.38
N HIS A 363 14.52 -9.16 8.72
CA HIS A 363 15.86 -9.61 8.35
C HIS A 363 16.88 -9.22 9.43
N GLY A 364 16.84 -9.94 10.56
CA GLY A 364 17.95 -9.94 11.50
C GLY A 364 19.21 -10.46 10.80
N GLY A 365 20.26 -9.64 10.79
CA GLY A 365 21.48 -9.86 10.02
C GLY A 365 22.07 -11.27 10.15
N SER A 366 22.38 -11.86 8.99
CA SER A 366 23.52 -12.76 8.88
C SER A 366 24.77 -11.87 8.95
N SER A 367 25.30 -11.68 10.14
CA SER A 367 26.65 -11.20 10.37
C SER A 367 27.33 -12.12 11.37
N THR A 368 28.34 -12.80 10.86
CA THR A 368 29.33 -13.66 11.52
C THR A 368 29.90 -13.12 12.84
N SER A 369 29.80 -13.92 13.92
CA SER A 369 30.93 -14.27 14.82
C SER A 369 30.51 -15.21 15.97
N THR A 370 31.05 -16.44 15.92
CA THR A 370 31.51 -17.32 17.02
C THR A 370 31.32 -16.93 18.50
N SER A 371 30.63 -17.78 19.28
CA SER A 371 31.20 -18.63 20.36
C SER A 371 30.12 -19.43 21.13
N SER A 372 30.30 -20.76 21.15
CA SER A 372 29.86 -21.79 22.12
C SER A 372 28.84 -21.46 23.24
N SER A 373 27.79 -22.29 23.37
CA SER A 373 27.66 -23.28 24.45
C SER A 373 26.38 -24.14 24.36
N GLU A 374 26.61 -25.45 24.24
CA GLU A 374 25.96 -26.62 24.86
C GLU A 374 24.45 -26.70 25.23
N ARG A 375 23.93 -27.92 24.95
CA ARG A 375 22.83 -28.69 25.59
C ARG A 375 21.38 -28.31 25.24
N THR A 376 20.43 -29.22 25.05
CA THR A 376 20.35 -30.69 25.20
C THR A 376 19.09 -31.16 24.45
N THR A 377 19.20 -32.21 23.64
CA THR A 377 18.06 -32.98 23.12
C THR A 377 17.68 -34.07 24.13
N PRO A 378 16.38 -34.29 24.44
CA PRO A 378 15.97 -35.53 25.09
C PRO A 378 15.64 -36.58 24.01
N THR A 379 16.35 -37.69 24.14
CA THR A 379 16.09 -39.01 23.58
C THR A 379 14.83 -39.64 24.17
N ASN A 380 14.11 -40.40 23.35
CA ASN A 380 13.41 -41.68 23.61
C ASN A 380 12.71 -42.02 22.28
N GLY A 381 12.93 -43.12 21.58
CA GLY A 381 13.39 -44.45 22.00
C GLY A 381 12.28 -45.44 21.63
N ASP A 382 12.49 -46.17 20.53
CA ASP A 382 12.06 -47.55 20.26
C ASP A 382 10.56 -47.92 20.17
N ASP A 383 10.10 -48.92 19.41
CA ASP A 383 10.64 -49.73 18.30
C ASP A 383 9.47 -50.66 17.89
N SER A 384 9.16 -50.85 16.59
CA SER A 384 8.54 -52.09 16.06
C SER A 384 8.46 -52.11 14.53
N SER A 385 9.19 -53.06 13.97
CA SER A 385 9.25 -53.49 12.57
C SER A 385 8.02 -54.25 12.06
N ALA A 386 7.64 -54.07 10.78
CA ALA A 386 7.25 -55.16 9.88
C ALA A 386 7.16 -54.71 8.40
N ARG A 387 7.57 -55.61 7.52
CA ARG A 387 7.75 -55.50 6.06
C ARG A 387 6.43 -55.45 5.28
N GLY A 388 6.45 -54.81 4.10
CA GLY A 388 5.50 -55.04 3.00
C GLY A 388 5.77 -54.13 1.80
N GLY A 389 6.20 -54.70 0.68
CA GLY A 389 6.46 -53.97 -0.56
C GLY A 389 5.18 -53.55 -1.30
N GLY A 390 5.30 -52.50 -2.11
CA GLY A 390 4.28 -52.05 -3.04
C GLY A 390 4.74 -50.81 -3.79
N GLU A 391 5.06 -50.96 -5.07
CA GLU A 391 5.25 -49.87 -6.02
C GLU A 391 3.99 -48.99 -6.05
N SER A 392 4.16 -47.67 -5.92
CA SER A 392 3.28 -46.70 -6.58
C SER A 392 3.93 -45.32 -6.63
N SER A 393 4.00 -44.80 -7.84
CA SER A 393 4.35 -43.43 -8.21
C SER A 393 3.41 -42.43 -7.52
N ALA A 394 3.97 -41.45 -6.81
CA ALA A 394 3.23 -40.28 -6.35
C ALA A 394 4.14 -39.07 -6.15
N ASN A 395 4.03 -38.12 -7.09
CA ASN A 395 4.21 -36.67 -6.95
C ASN A 395 4.92 -36.16 -5.69
N GLU A 396 6.18 -35.75 -5.85
CA GLU A 396 6.86 -34.82 -4.95
C GLU A 396 6.18 -33.45 -4.99
N ARG A 397 5.10 -33.29 -4.20
CA ARG A 397 4.65 -31.96 -3.77
C ARG A 397 5.65 -31.45 -2.73
N ARG A 398 6.62 -30.67 -3.21
CA ARG A 398 7.54 -29.89 -2.38
C ARG A 398 6.71 -28.94 -1.49
N SER A 399 6.52 -29.31 -0.22
CA SER A 399 5.84 -28.47 0.76
C SER A 399 6.68 -27.22 1.01
N VAL A 400 6.22 -26.08 0.50
CA VAL A 400 6.76 -24.78 0.88
C VAL A 400 6.28 -24.51 2.29
N ASN A 401 7.18 -24.64 3.28
CA ASN A 401 6.87 -24.37 4.68
C ASN A 401 6.51 -22.90 4.85
N PHE A 402 5.21 -22.61 5.01
CA PHE A 402 4.71 -21.30 5.38
C PHE A 402 5.35 -20.84 6.70
N PRO A 403 5.84 -19.60 6.83
CA PRO A 403 6.09 -19.03 8.13
C PRO A 403 4.74 -18.92 8.86
N SER A 404 4.56 -19.72 9.91
CA SER A 404 3.31 -19.72 10.67
C SER A 404 3.02 -18.30 11.20
N ARG A 405 1.74 -17.90 11.22
CA ARG A 405 1.25 -16.65 11.83
C ARG A 405 1.83 -16.42 13.24
N SER A 406 2.07 -17.51 13.97
CA SER A 406 2.80 -17.54 15.26
C SER A 406 4.21 -16.95 15.19
N ARG A 407 4.99 -17.23 14.13
CA ARG A 407 6.33 -16.67 13.91
C ARG A 407 6.28 -15.15 13.68
N ARG A 408 5.24 -14.60 13.07
CA ARG A 408 5.09 -13.15 12.89
C ARG A 408 4.65 -12.44 14.16
N THR A 409 3.69 -13.01 14.88
CA THR A 409 3.31 -12.51 16.21
C THR A 409 4.49 -12.51 17.18
N SER A 410 5.36 -13.53 17.13
CA SER A 410 6.56 -13.57 17.97
C SER A 410 7.63 -12.54 17.55
N LEU A 411 7.73 -12.20 16.26
CA LEU A 411 8.61 -11.13 15.77
C LEU A 411 8.15 -9.75 16.26
N VAL A 412 6.86 -9.46 16.16
CA VAL A 412 6.29 -8.22 16.70
C VAL A 412 6.44 -8.18 18.21
N SER A 413 6.20 -9.29 18.90
CA SER A 413 6.45 -9.40 20.35
C SER A 413 7.92 -9.21 20.71
N ARG A 414 8.85 -9.55 19.80
CA ARG A 414 10.29 -9.30 19.98
C ARG A 414 10.64 -7.84 19.72
N MET A 415 10.06 -7.23 18.69
CA MET A 415 10.20 -5.79 18.43
C MET A 415 9.64 -4.96 19.58
N LEU A 416 8.45 -5.31 20.09
CA LEU A 416 7.83 -4.67 21.25
C LEU A 416 8.58 -4.93 22.55
N ARG A 417 9.20 -6.11 22.74
CA ARG A 417 10.11 -6.36 23.87
C ARG A 417 11.39 -5.53 23.80
N GLY A 418 11.82 -5.17 22.59
CA GLY A 418 12.93 -4.24 22.35
C GLY A 418 12.49 -2.77 22.23
N ALA A 419 11.19 -2.49 22.24
CA ALA A 419 10.67 -1.14 22.17
C ALA A 419 10.83 -0.51 23.56
N PRO A 420 11.59 0.59 23.68
CA PRO A 420 11.88 1.16 24.97
C PRO A 420 10.60 1.75 25.58
N SER A 421 10.42 1.57 26.89
CA SER A 421 9.35 2.26 27.63
C SER A 421 9.57 3.77 27.71
N ARG A 422 10.81 4.22 27.48
CA ARG A 422 11.25 5.62 27.35
C ARG A 422 12.38 5.71 26.34
N LEU A 423 12.25 6.60 25.36
CA LEU A 423 13.32 6.83 24.39
C LEU A 423 14.56 7.38 25.10
N LEU A 424 15.74 6.81 24.81
CA LEU A 424 16.99 7.31 25.37
C LEU A 424 17.45 8.55 24.58
N PRO A 425 18.14 9.52 25.23
CA PRO A 425 18.62 10.74 24.56
C PRO A 425 19.46 10.49 23.29
N SER A 426 20.18 9.37 23.23
CA SER A 426 21.04 8.94 22.12
C SER A 426 20.47 7.77 21.29
N ALA A 427 19.18 7.46 21.43
CA ALA A 427 18.56 6.37 20.67
C ALA A 427 18.41 6.73 19.19
N HIS A 428 19.01 5.93 18.30
CA HIS A 428 18.71 5.98 16.88
C HIS A 428 17.34 5.34 16.63
N ILE A 429 16.40 6.08 16.03
CA ILE A 429 15.08 5.58 15.64
C ILE A 429 15.11 5.28 14.15
N ALA A 430 14.53 4.16 13.73
CA ALA A 430 14.60 3.71 12.34
C ALA A 430 13.53 4.31 11.42
N ALA A 431 12.50 4.96 11.97
CA ALA A 431 11.49 5.65 11.17
C ALA A 431 12.03 6.95 10.56
N ASP A 432 11.67 7.16 9.30
CA ASP A 432 11.91 8.40 8.57
C ASP A 432 10.87 9.46 8.96
N PHE A 433 11.15 10.75 8.74
CA PHE A 433 10.19 11.81 9.06
C PHE A 433 8.86 11.65 8.31
N SER A 434 8.91 11.14 7.08
CA SER A 434 7.71 10.86 6.29
C SER A 434 6.89 9.70 6.86
N ASP A 435 7.48 8.78 7.62
CA ASP A 435 6.73 7.71 8.29
C ASP A 435 5.74 8.28 9.33
N PHE A 436 6.08 9.37 10.02
CA PHE A 436 5.13 10.03 10.94
C PHE A 436 3.92 10.62 10.20
N GLY A 437 4.12 11.10 8.98
CA GLY A 437 3.03 11.52 8.08
C GLY A 437 2.15 10.34 7.68
N ASN A 438 2.77 9.21 7.31
CA ASN A 438 2.08 7.97 6.97
C ASN A 438 1.28 7.40 8.15
N ILE A 439 1.88 7.36 9.35
CA ILE A 439 1.21 6.94 10.59
C ILE A 439 0.01 7.85 10.87
N LEU A 440 0.18 9.18 10.76
CA LEU A 440 -0.92 10.12 10.97
C LEU A 440 -2.07 9.88 9.99
N ALA A 441 -1.78 9.64 8.70
CA ALA A 441 -2.80 9.36 7.69
C ALA A 441 -3.58 8.08 8.04
N VAL A 442 -2.89 7.00 8.40
CA VAL A 442 -3.52 5.75 8.85
C VAL A 442 -4.37 5.97 10.10
N MET A 443 -3.85 6.66 11.12
CA MET A 443 -4.59 6.94 12.35
C MET A 443 -5.82 7.83 12.10
N THR A 444 -5.72 8.79 11.20
CA THR A 444 -6.84 9.67 10.81
C THR A 444 -7.95 8.84 10.16
N ALA A 445 -7.61 8.04 9.14
CA ALA A 445 -8.57 7.14 8.50
C ALA A 445 -9.21 6.17 9.50
N LEU A 446 -8.44 5.59 10.42
CA LEU A 446 -8.98 4.69 11.46
C LEU A 446 -10.00 5.37 12.35
N HIS A 447 -9.71 6.58 12.84
CA HIS A 447 -10.61 7.28 13.76
C HIS A 447 -11.84 7.84 13.05
N GLU A 448 -11.73 8.25 11.79
CA GLU A 448 -12.87 8.72 11.01
C GLU A 448 -13.81 7.57 10.58
N GLN A 449 -13.25 6.43 10.16
CA GLN A 449 -14.03 5.32 9.61
C GLN A 449 -14.49 4.32 10.67
N LEU A 450 -13.74 4.19 11.77
CA LEU A 450 -14.01 3.25 12.86
C LEU A 450 -13.94 3.94 14.23
N PRO A 451 -14.74 4.99 14.49
CA PRO A 451 -14.58 5.87 15.66
C PRO A 451 -14.56 5.13 17.00
N VAL A 452 -15.51 4.22 17.23
CA VAL A 452 -15.61 3.47 18.49
C VAL A 452 -14.45 2.49 18.67
N ARG A 453 -14.16 1.68 17.65
CA ARG A 453 -13.08 0.67 17.74
C ARG A 453 -11.71 1.33 17.76
N GLY A 454 -11.50 2.34 16.93
CA GLY A 454 -10.27 3.14 16.90
C GLY A 454 -10.02 3.84 18.23
N LEU A 455 -11.05 4.37 18.90
CA LEU A 455 -10.91 4.92 20.25
C LEU A 455 -10.42 3.85 21.25
N LEU A 456 -11.11 2.71 21.33
CA LEU A 456 -10.81 1.65 22.31
C LEU A 456 -9.46 0.97 22.09
N THR A 457 -9.05 0.80 20.83
CA THR A 457 -7.81 0.11 20.48
C THR A 457 -6.62 1.05 20.31
N GLY A 458 -6.85 2.30 19.89
CA GLY A 458 -5.82 3.28 19.57
C GLY A 458 -5.36 4.14 20.75
N ILE A 459 -6.23 4.47 21.71
CA ILE A 459 -5.84 5.28 22.88
C ILE A 459 -4.66 4.67 23.66
N PRO A 460 -4.64 3.37 23.98
CA PRO A 460 -3.50 2.77 24.68
C PRO A 460 -2.16 2.99 23.98
N MET A 461 -2.15 2.94 22.64
CA MET A 461 -0.97 3.18 21.82
C MET A 461 -0.54 4.66 21.87
N LEU A 462 -1.50 5.60 21.81
CA LEU A 462 -1.21 7.04 21.93
C LEU A 462 -0.62 7.40 23.29
N ILE A 463 -1.17 6.84 24.38
CA ILE A 463 -0.63 7.03 25.73
C ILE A 463 0.78 6.43 25.82
N ALA A 464 1.01 5.25 25.23
CA ALA A 464 2.33 4.65 25.20
C ALA A 464 3.34 5.50 24.43
N LEU A 465 2.97 6.07 23.27
CA LEU A 465 3.83 6.99 22.51
C LEU A 465 4.18 8.26 23.31
N GLU A 466 3.18 8.87 23.94
CA GLU A 466 3.37 10.05 24.77
C GLU A 466 4.35 9.74 25.91
N ASN A 467 4.15 8.62 26.63
CA ASN A 467 5.05 8.18 27.69
C ASN A 467 6.47 7.88 27.18
N ALA A 468 6.60 7.26 26.01
CA ALA A 468 7.90 6.99 25.39
C ALA A 468 8.64 8.29 25.02
N SER A 469 7.91 9.36 24.71
CA SER A 469 8.46 10.68 24.37
C SER A 469 8.84 11.56 25.59
N ARG A 470 8.47 11.13 26.81
CA ARG A 470 8.81 11.82 28.07
C ARG A 470 10.23 11.45 28.49
N VAL A 471 11.18 12.26 28.04
CA VAL A 471 12.60 12.14 28.41
C VAL A 471 13.01 13.33 29.27
N GLU A 472 13.63 13.06 30.42
CA GLU A 472 14.25 14.04 31.29
C GLU A 472 15.74 14.13 30.95
N GLY A 473 16.20 15.27 30.40
CA GLY A 473 17.62 15.48 30.10
C GLY A 473 17.88 16.42 28.90
N SER A 474 19.16 16.75 28.70
CA SER A 474 19.66 17.45 27.51
C SER A 474 19.55 16.55 26.29
N PHE A 475 18.89 17.02 25.22
CA PHE A 475 18.71 16.25 23.99
C PHE A 475 19.94 16.31 23.09
N ASP A 476 20.29 15.18 22.48
CA ASP A 476 21.16 15.17 21.31
C ASP A 476 20.42 15.77 20.10
N ALA A 477 21.14 16.49 19.25
CA ALA A 477 20.57 17.19 18.08
C ALA A 477 19.82 16.25 17.11
N SER A 478 20.13 14.95 17.11
CA SER A 478 19.49 13.93 16.27
C SER A 478 18.15 13.42 16.81
N THR A 479 17.94 13.40 18.13
CA THR A 479 16.77 12.76 18.77
C THR A 479 15.64 13.75 19.01
N ALA A 480 15.99 15.03 19.23
CA ALA A 480 15.03 16.12 19.39
C ALA A 480 13.97 16.22 18.27
N PRO A 481 14.29 16.15 16.96
CA PRO A 481 13.27 16.25 15.92
C PRO A 481 12.30 15.06 15.91
N VAL A 482 12.73 13.85 16.24
CA VAL A 482 11.85 12.68 16.27
C VAL A 482 10.86 12.75 17.42
N LEU A 483 11.31 13.18 18.61
CA LEU A 483 10.43 13.41 19.75
C LEU A 483 9.37 14.48 19.45
N ARG A 484 9.75 15.53 18.71
CA ARG A 484 8.80 16.53 18.22
C ARG A 484 7.77 15.92 17.27
N SER A 485 8.20 15.10 16.32
CA SER A 485 7.29 14.39 15.41
C SER A 485 6.30 13.47 16.15
N ILE A 486 6.73 12.77 17.20
CA ILE A 486 5.84 11.93 18.02
C ILE A 486 4.80 12.80 18.75
N LYS A 487 5.22 13.91 19.38
CA LYS A 487 4.31 14.82 20.07
C LYS A 487 3.29 15.46 19.12
N GLU A 488 3.75 15.89 17.95
CA GLU A 488 2.87 16.42 16.90
C GLU A 488 1.88 15.37 16.39
N LEU A 489 2.34 14.13 16.16
CA LEU A 489 1.50 13.00 15.78
C LEU A 489 0.39 12.75 16.81
N VAL A 490 0.75 12.70 18.10
CA VAL A 490 -0.21 12.50 19.20
C VAL A 490 -1.20 13.65 19.24
N ALA A 491 -0.74 14.91 19.23
CA ALA A 491 -1.60 16.09 19.27
C ALA A 491 -2.59 16.14 18.08
N ARG A 492 -2.12 15.86 16.86
CA ARG A 492 -2.98 15.81 15.67
C ARG A 492 -3.99 14.67 15.72
N THR A 493 -3.61 13.51 16.25
CA THR A 493 -4.54 12.39 16.39
C THR A 493 -5.64 12.71 17.42
N TRP A 494 -5.29 13.37 18.53
CA TRP A 494 -6.28 13.89 19.49
C TRP A 494 -7.19 14.96 18.89
N LEU A 495 -6.68 15.81 17.99
CA LEU A 495 -7.49 16.77 17.27
C LEU A 495 -8.53 16.09 16.37
N VAL A 496 -8.14 15.03 15.65
CA VAL A 496 -9.07 14.21 14.85
C VAL A 496 -10.13 13.57 15.74
N LEU A 497 -9.73 12.96 16.86
CA LEU A 497 -10.66 12.40 17.85
C LEU A 497 -11.66 13.44 18.36
N GLY A 498 -11.18 14.63 18.75
CA GLY A 498 -12.03 15.73 19.21
C GLY A 498 -13.08 16.14 18.16
N LYS A 499 -12.69 16.20 16.88
CA LYS A 499 -13.61 16.52 15.77
C LYS A 499 -14.63 15.42 15.53
N VAL A 500 -14.18 14.17 15.40
CA VAL A 500 -15.05 13.02 15.11
C VAL A 500 -16.12 12.83 16.20
N TRP A 501 -15.75 13.05 17.46
CA TRP A 501 -16.66 12.92 18.61
C TRP A 501 -17.34 14.23 19.01
N GLN A 502 -17.12 15.32 18.26
CA GLN A 502 -17.67 16.66 18.55
C GLN A 502 -17.35 17.15 19.98
N ALA A 503 -16.19 16.78 20.51
CA ALA A 503 -15.70 17.20 21.81
C ALA A 503 -14.88 18.48 21.69
N SER A 504 -15.53 19.64 21.83
CA SER A 504 -14.89 20.96 21.70
C SER A 504 -13.71 21.14 22.65
N THR A 505 -13.85 20.73 23.92
CA THR A 505 -12.78 20.84 24.94
C THR A 505 -11.52 20.07 24.54
N VAL A 506 -11.66 18.85 24.02
CA VAL A 506 -10.51 18.04 23.55
C VAL A 506 -9.85 18.71 22.34
N THR A 507 -10.68 19.24 21.44
CA THR A 507 -10.23 19.93 20.23
C THR A 507 -9.43 21.20 20.59
N GLU A 508 -9.93 22.01 21.52
CA GLU A 508 -9.27 23.22 22.02
C GLU A 508 -7.92 22.91 22.69
N ILE A 509 -7.89 21.92 23.58
CA ILE A 509 -6.65 21.50 24.25
C ILE A 509 -5.63 20.99 23.23
N ALA A 510 -6.04 20.12 22.30
CA ALA A 510 -5.15 19.60 21.26
C ALA A 510 -4.61 20.72 20.35
N GLN A 511 -5.45 21.69 19.99
CA GLN A 511 -5.06 22.86 19.21
C GLN A 511 -4.06 23.74 19.97
N GLN A 512 -4.29 23.98 21.26
CA GLN A 512 -3.38 24.75 22.12
C GLN A 512 -2.01 24.07 22.25
N VAL A 513 -1.97 22.76 22.49
CA VAL A 513 -0.72 21.98 22.56
C VAL A 513 0.05 22.07 21.24
N ARG A 514 -0.65 21.97 20.11
CA ARG A 514 -0.03 22.11 18.78
C ARG A 514 0.61 23.49 18.57
N LEU A 515 -0.11 24.56 18.94
CA LEU A 515 0.40 25.93 18.84
C LEU A 515 1.61 26.15 19.75
N LEU A 516 1.54 25.71 21.00
CA LEU A 516 2.66 25.78 21.93
C LEU A 516 3.90 25.05 21.39
N HIS A 517 3.69 23.91 20.74
CA HIS A 517 4.77 23.17 20.09
C HIS A 517 5.39 23.95 18.92
N GLU A 518 4.56 24.56 18.06
CA GLU A 518 5.01 25.37 16.93
C GLU A 518 5.80 26.60 17.39
N TYR A 519 5.37 27.26 18.47
CA TYR A 519 6.09 28.39 19.07
C TYR A 519 7.43 27.96 19.69
N ALA A 520 7.47 26.85 20.42
CA ALA A 520 8.71 26.32 21.00
C ALA A 520 9.74 26.01 19.91
N VAL A 521 9.31 25.42 18.79
CA VAL A 521 10.18 25.15 17.64
C VAL A 521 10.75 26.44 17.06
N ARG A 522 9.95 27.49 16.89
CA ARG A 522 10.43 28.79 16.40
C ARG A 522 11.41 29.47 17.37
N ALA A 523 11.18 29.33 18.69
CA ALA A 523 12.06 29.86 19.71
C ALA A 523 13.43 29.14 19.72
N ASP A 524 13.47 27.81 19.59
CA ASP A 524 14.71 27.05 19.52
C ASP A 524 15.53 27.40 18.27
N TYR A 525 14.90 27.61 17.10
CA TYR A 525 15.61 28.09 15.90
C TYR A 525 16.14 29.52 16.07
N ALA A 526 15.41 30.39 16.77
CA ALA A 526 15.88 31.74 17.07
C ALA A 526 17.06 31.70 18.06
N GLU A 527 17.05 30.84 19.07
CA GLU A 527 18.17 30.66 20.01
C GLU A 527 19.40 30.05 19.35
N VAL A 528 19.23 29.08 18.44
CA VAL A 528 20.34 28.51 17.65
C VAL A 528 20.92 29.56 16.71
N SER A 529 20.08 30.36 16.04
CA SER A 529 20.52 31.47 15.20
C SER A 529 21.25 32.55 16.00
N VAL A 530 20.77 32.89 17.20
CA VAL A 530 21.42 33.83 18.12
C VAL A 530 22.73 33.25 18.67
N ARG A 531 22.81 31.94 18.94
CA ARG A 531 24.06 31.26 19.34
C ARG A 531 25.06 31.18 18.20
N GLU A 532 24.65 30.94 16.96
CA GLU A 532 25.53 30.99 15.79
C GLU A 532 26.04 32.42 15.54
N HIS A 533 25.18 33.43 15.62
CA HIS A 533 25.59 34.84 15.55
C HIS A 533 26.51 35.26 16.71
N ALA A 534 26.25 34.78 17.94
CA ALA A 534 27.13 35.01 19.09
C ALA A 534 28.47 34.27 18.97
N CYS A 535 28.50 33.08 18.36
CA CYS A 535 29.72 32.30 18.12
C CYS A 535 30.61 32.93 17.03
N VAL A 536 29.99 33.52 16.00
CA VAL A 536 30.68 34.33 14.97
C VAL A 536 31.23 35.63 15.58
N HIS A 537 30.47 36.29 16.47
CA HIS A 537 30.95 37.47 17.19
C HIS A 537 32.08 37.15 18.19
N SER A 538 32.01 36.02 18.91
CA SER A 538 33.08 35.57 19.81
C SER A 538 34.36 35.17 19.05
N SER A 539 34.22 34.55 17.88
CA SER A 539 35.37 34.21 17.02
C SER A 539 36.05 35.46 16.45
N GLN A 540 35.29 36.51 16.11
CA GLN A 540 35.85 37.80 15.72
C GLN A 540 36.55 38.52 16.90
N TYR A 541 36.03 38.42 18.12
CA TYR A 541 36.67 38.98 19.32
C TYR A 541 37.96 38.23 19.73
N ILE A 542 38.05 36.91 19.51
CA ILE A 542 39.26 36.11 19.74
C ILE A 542 40.35 36.41 18.68
N LEU A 543 39.97 36.68 17.43
CA LEU A 543 40.88 37.12 16.37
C LEU A 543 41.39 38.57 16.57
N LEU A 544 40.56 39.47 17.09
CA LEU A 544 40.94 40.85 17.42
C LEU A 544 41.81 40.96 18.68
N SER A 545 41.65 40.04 19.65
CA SER A 545 42.51 39.97 20.84
C SER A 545 43.86 39.28 20.56
N ARG A 546 43.92 38.30 19.64
CA ARG A 546 45.19 37.72 19.16
C ARG A 546 46.01 38.69 18.30
N THR A 547 45.38 39.56 17.50
CA THR A 547 46.10 40.58 16.69
C THR A 547 46.63 41.75 17.53
N ARG A 548 46.03 42.08 18.68
CA ARG A 548 46.60 43.03 19.64
C ARG A 548 47.79 42.45 20.44
N SER A 549 47.80 41.16 20.72
CA SER A 549 48.93 40.47 21.40
C SER A 549 50.18 40.33 20.51
N TRP A 550 50.00 40.26 19.18
CA TRP A 550 51.11 40.18 18.22
C TRP A 550 51.76 41.55 17.89
N ARG A 551 51.05 42.67 18.03
CA ARG A 551 51.66 44.01 17.84
C ARG A 551 52.55 44.47 18.99
N GLY A 552 52.48 43.83 20.16
CA GLY A 552 53.36 44.13 21.31
C GLY A 552 54.68 43.35 21.34
N ARG A 553 54.91 42.43 20.39
CA ARG A 553 56.06 41.50 20.41
C ARG A 553 56.95 41.49 19.16
N LEU A 554 56.78 42.47 18.28
CA LEU A 554 57.59 42.64 17.05
C LEU A 554 58.35 43.98 16.99
N CYS A 555 58.79 44.48 18.15
CA CYS A 555 59.70 45.63 18.26
C CYS A 555 61.01 45.22 18.96
N MET A 556 61.64 44.13 18.54
CA MET A 556 63.07 43.89 18.72
C MET A 556 63.56 42.95 17.62
N SER A 557 64.69 43.31 17.00
CA SER A 557 65.43 42.54 16.00
C SER A 557 64.83 42.52 14.58
N VAL A 558 65.33 43.37 13.68
CA VAL A 558 66.37 43.03 12.69
C VAL A 558 66.69 44.33 11.92
N GLY A 559 67.97 44.70 11.90
CA GLY A 559 68.50 45.73 11.02
C GLY A 559 69.24 45.12 9.83
N ALA A 560 69.34 45.92 8.77
CA ALA A 560 70.25 45.89 7.62
C ALA A 560 69.68 45.49 6.25
N ALA A 561 70.04 46.36 5.29
CA ALA A 561 70.09 46.26 3.82
C ALA A 561 68.85 46.69 2.98
N SER A 562 68.91 47.95 2.50
CA SER A 562 68.92 48.41 1.09
C SER A 562 68.26 47.51 0.03
N SER A 563 67.53 47.94 -1.01
CA SER A 563 67.28 49.23 -1.69
C SER A 563 66.37 48.95 -2.91
N LEU A 564 65.76 50.00 -3.51
CA LEU A 564 65.14 50.06 -4.86
C LEU A 564 63.75 49.37 -4.99
N VAL A 565 62.68 49.86 -5.62
CA VAL A 565 62.40 50.94 -6.59
C VAL A 565 60.87 51.18 -6.61
N SER A 566 60.45 52.42 -6.91
CA SER A 566 59.25 52.93 -7.63
C SER A 566 58.03 51.97 -7.80
N ALA A 567 56.76 52.35 -7.58
CA ALA A 567 56.08 53.49 -8.19
C ALA A 567 54.70 53.75 -7.55
N ARG A 568 54.14 54.89 -7.95
CA ARG A 568 53.04 55.68 -7.39
C ARG A 568 51.66 55.34 -8.05
N PRO A 569 50.55 56.05 -7.76
CA PRO A 569 49.22 55.49 -7.43
C PRO A 569 48.12 55.91 -8.43
N CYS A 570 46.85 55.57 -8.17
CA CYS A 570 45.65 56.35 -8.57
C CYS A 570 44.44 55.84 -7.74
N SER A 571 43.86 56.65 -6.84
CA SER A 571 42.70 57.55 -7.04
C SER A 571 41.41 56.80 -7.40
N ALA A 572 40.21 57.10 -6.94
CA ALA A 572 39.62 57.98 -5.94
C ALA A 572 38.09 57.76 -6.11
N ARG A 573 37.31 57.68 -5.02
CA ARG A 573 36.11 58.51 -4.84
C ARG A 573 35.40 58.18 -3.53
N SER A 574 35.41 59.21 -2.70
CA SER A 574 34.53 59.50 -1.58
C SER A 574 33.06 59.53 -2.01
N GLN A 575 32.17 59.09 -1.11
CA GLN A 575 31.10 59.96 -0.60
C GLN A 575 30.76 59.59 0.84
N HIS A 576 30.94 60.58 1.71
CA HIS A 576 30.55 60.64 3.11
C HIS A 576 29.08 61.06 3.24
N SER A 577 28.38 60.55 4.25
CA SER A 577 27.52 61.38 5.10
C SER A 577 27.44 60.79 6.51
N ALA A 578 27.98 61.54 7.48
CA ALA A 578 27.85 61.37 8.92
C ALA A 578 26.45 61.79 9.40
N PHE A 579 25.91 61.26 10.51
CA PHE A 579 25.85 61.86 11.86
C PHE A 579 24.71 61.10 12.60
N GLN A 580 24.55 60.96 13.92
CA GLN A 580 25.26 61.30 15.15
C GLN A 580 24.66 60.40 16.25
N ILE A 581 25.45 60.05 17.26
CA ILE A 581 25.02 59.35 18.48
C ILE A 581 25.01 60.39 19.61
N ASP A 582 23.95 60.42 20.42
CA ASP A 582 23.90 60.98 21.79
C ASP A 582 23.19 59.93 22.67
N HIS A 583 23.85 59.19 23.56
CA HIS A 583 24.29 59.46 24.95
C HIS A 583 23.21 59.36 26.06
N PHE A 584 23.50 58.47 27.03
CA PHE A 584 23.11 58.44 28.46
C PHE A 584 21.66 57.97 28.82
N THR A 585 21.34 57.13 29.82
CA THR A 585 21.99 56.64 31.06
C THR A 585 21.28 55.36 31.58
N LEU A 586 22.00 54.54 32.35
CA LEU A 586 21.51 53.41 33.17
C LEU A 586 20.51 53.81 34.28
N HIS A 587 19.60 52.91 34.64
CA HIS A 587 19.35 52.59 36.05
C HIS A 587 18.83 51.15 36.27
N CYS A 588 19.59 50.39 37.05
CA CYS A 588 19.17 49.13 37.68
C CYS A 588 18.24 49.42 38.86
N SER A 589 17.22 48.57 39.04
CA SER A 589 16.53 48.35 40.33
C SER A 589 16.12 46.88 40.45
N CYS A 590 16.68 46.19 41.45
CA CYS A 590 16.20 44.91 41.99
C CYS A 590 14.97 45.10 42.89
N TRP A 591 14.46 43.98 43.42
CA TRP A 591 13.37 43.73 44.39
C TRP A 591 12.07 43.27 43.71
N GLY A 592 11.35 42.24 44.13
CA GLY A 592 11.43 41.38 45.31
C GLY A 592 10.18 40.46 45.31
N ILE A 593 10.32 39.28 45.89
CA ILE A 593 9.28 38.25 46.10
C ILE A 593 8.08 38.82 46.90
N PRO A 594 6.85 38.33 46.67
CA PRO A 594 5.98 38.09 47.82
C PRO A 594 5.34 36.69 47.82
N THR A 595 5.60 35.97 48.90
CA THR A 595 4.73 34.93 49.46
C THR A 595 3.59 35.59 50.23
N VAL A 596 2.33 35.23 49.95
CA VAL A 596 1.20 35.44 50.87
C VAL A 596 0.38 34.17 50.98
N HIS A 597 0.37 33.62 52.19
CA HIS A 597 -0.60 32.65 52.69
C HIS A 597 -1.88 33.40 53.08
N THR A 598 -3.03 32.98 52.56
CA THR A 598 -4.33 33.10 53.26
C THR A 598 -5.19 31.91 52.87
N GLY A 599 -5.49 31.05 53.84
CA GLY A 599 -6.55 30.07 53.72
C GLY A 599 -7.89 30.71 54.12
N VAL A 600 -8.93 30.45 53.33
CA VAL A 600 -10.33 30.43 53.80
C VAL A 600 -11.05 29.32 53.05
N SER A 601 -11.75 28.52 53.86
CA SER A 601 -12.64 27.43 53.53
C SER A 601 -13.92 27.92 52.83
N THR A 602 -14.40 27.18 51.82
CA THR A 602 -15.84 27.05 51.60
C THR A 602 -16.15 25.69 50.96
N ARG A 603 -16.86 24.86 51.74
CA ARG A 603 -17.59 23.65 51.32
C ARG A 603 -18.94 24.05 50.68
N CYS A 604 -19.57 23.04 50.06
CA CYS A 604 -20.98 22.89 49.64
C CYS A 604 -21.29 23.34 48.20
N ALA A 605 -22.06 22.61 47.38
CA ALA A 605 -22.80 21.36 47.56
C ALA A 605 -23.28 20.79 46.20
N LEU A 606 -23.82 19.56 46.26
CA LEU A 606 -24.65 18.81 45.30
C LEU A 606 -23.96 17.84 44.32
N CYS A 607 -23.55 16.70 44.87
CA CYS A 607 -24.06 15.41 44.39
C CYS A 607 -25.26 15.03 45.29
N ASP A 608 -26.40 14.66 44.70
CA ASP A 608 -27.37 13.76 45.34
C ASP A 608 -28.30 13.11 44.31
N GLY A 609 -28.50 11.80 44.50
CA GLY A 609 -29.53 10.97 43.87
C GLY A 609 -29.04 10.09 42.72
N ILE A 610 -29.25 8.77 42.67
CA ILE A 610 -30.12 7.85 43.42
C ILE A 610 -29.49 6.44 43.27
N ALA A 611 -29.37 5.70 44.36
CA ALA A 611 -29.23 4.24 44.35
C ALA A 611 -30.15 3.63 45.41
N GLY A 612 -30.90 2.61 45.03
CA GLY A 612 -31.41 1.58 45.94
C GLY A 612 -32.90 1.59 46.25
N GLY A 613 -33.64 0.74 45.54
CA GLY A 613 -34.93 0.22 45.98
C GLY A 613 -35.04 -1.24 45.53
N GLY A 614 -34.88 -2.16 46.47
CA GLY A 614 -35.13 -3.58 46.28
C GLY A 614 -36.62 -3.91 46.33
N GLY A 615 -36.99 -4.95 45.59
CA GLY A 615 -38.29 -5.59 45.51
C GLY A 615 -38.17 -6.76 44.55
#